data_AF-A0A7X4D4U4-F1
#
_entry.id   AF-A0A7X4D4U4-F1
#
_cell.length_a   1.000
_cell.length_b   1.000
_cell.length_c   1.000
_cell.angle_alpha   90.00
_cell.angle_beta   90.00
_cell.angle_gamma   90.00
#
_symmetry.space_group_name_H-M   'P 1'
#
loop_
_entity.id
_entity.type
_entity.pdbx_description
1 polymer ?
#
loop_
_entity_poly.entity_id
_entity_poly.type
_entity_poly.pdbx_seq_one_letter_code
_entity_poly.pdbx_strand_id
1 'polypeptide(L)'
;MKAVARAWFEMIRWARGRTCPHCASTEINPVTNGNPMLYHCGACRKYFSVKMGTVVQSSNLPLRKWVIGFYLMSTNLKGVSIMKLYRDLKVTQKTSWIMTPKIRQAWNEDQAFLTGSVEVDETYHGMFRKMSTKHSHRYVNEFAGRHNIREADTIEQMAFLAQGVAEKRLPYKESVA
;
A
#
# COMPACT_ATOMS: atom_id res chain seq x y z
N MET A 1 7.04 19.82 -3.52
CA MET A 1 6.28 18.78 -2.77
C MET A 1 5.92 17.52 -3.58
N LYS A 2 5.37 17.58 -4.82
CA LYS A 2 5.04 16.36 -5.60
C LYS A 2 6.25 15.43 -5.83
N ALA A 3 7.43 16.02 -6.02
CA ALA A 3 8.68 15.30 -6.25
C ALA A 3 9.14 14.44 -5.05
N VAL A 4 8.88 14.88 -3.80
CA VAL A 4 9.37 14.20 -2.59
C VAL A 4 8.66 12.87 -2.36
N ALA A 5 7.31 12.89 -2.40
CA ALA A 5 6.53 11.66 -2.24
C ALA A 5 6.87 10.65 -3.35
N ARG A 6 7.10 11.12 -4.57
CA ARG A 6 7.57 10.28 -5.68
C ARG A 6 8.93 9.66 -5.37
N ALA A 7 9.92 10.46 -4.99
CA ALA A 7 11.25 9.97 -4.66
C ALA A 7 11.22 8.91 -3.54
N TRP A 8 10.39 9.11 -2.51
CA TRP A 8 10.19 8.12 -1.46
C TRP A 8 9.67 6.77 -1.99
N PHE A 9 8.66 6.79 -2.86
CA PHE A 9 8.18 5.57 -3.52
C PHE A 9 9.24 4.91 -4.40
N GLU A 10 10.07 5.71 -5.10
CA GLU A 10 11.14 5.19 -5.96
C GLU A 10 12.24 4.53 -5.13
N MET A 11 12.64 5.13 -4.01
CA MET A 11 13.63 4.55 -3.09
C MET A 11 13.18 3.20 -2.55
N ILE A 12 11.90 3.07 -2.18
CA ILE A 12 11.39 1.82 -1.60
C ILE A 12 11.22 0.75 -2.68
N ARG A 13 10.58 1.12 -3.80
CA ARG A 13 10.24 0.16 -4.87
C ARG A 13 11.48 -0.32 -5.63
N TRP A 14 12.42 0.58 -5.87
CA TRP A 14 13.59 0.35 -6.72
C TRP A 14 14.89 0.45 -5.93
N ALA A 15 14.88 -0.02 -4.68
CA ALA A 15 16.07 -0.07 -3.81
C ALA A 15 17.23 -0.83 -4.48
N ARG A 16 16.93 -1.86 -5.29
CA ARG A 16 17.91 -2.69 -6.01
C ARG A 16 18.07 -2.30 -7.50
N GLY A 17 17.60 -1.11 -7.87
CA GLY A 17 17.57 -0.66 -9.26
C GLY A 17 16.16 -0.64 -9.84
N ARG A 18 15.99 0.14 -10.92
CA ARG A 18 14.71 0.29 -11.60
C ARG A 18 14.46 -0.93 -12.47
N THR A 19 13.22 -1.41 -12.44
CA THR A 19 12.79 -2.56 -13.26
C THR A 19 11.48 -2.24 -13.97
N CYS A 20 11.39 -2.61 -15.25
CA CYS A 20 10.21 -2.35 -16.06
C CYS A 20 9.04 -3.24 -15.62
N PRO A 21 7.87 -2.68 -15.28
CA PRO A 21 6.71 -3.48 -14.86
C PRO A 21 6.05 -4.27 -15.99
N HIS A 22 6.48 -4.09 -17.24
CA HIS A 22 5.91 -4.78 -18.41
C HIS A 22 6.73 -5.97 -18.89
N CYS A 23 8.06 -5.93 -18.72
CA CYS A 23 8.98 -6.92 -19.30
C CYS A 23 10.16 -7.27 -18.38
N ALA A 24 10.19 -6.75 -17.16
CA ALA A 24 11.24 -6.96 -16.17
C ALA A 24 12.68 -6.54 -16.58
N SER A 25 12.86 -5.83 -17.70
CA SER A 25 14.18 -5.31 -18.08
C SER A 25 14.63 -4.16 -17.16
N THR A 26 15.95 -3.97 -17.09
CA THR A 26 16.63 -2.89 -16.34
C THR A 26 17.02 -1.70 -17.22
N GLU A 27 16.83 -1.80 -18.54
CA GLU A 27 17.10 -0.74 -19.52
C GLU A 27 16.04 0.37 -19.45
N ILE A 28 16.18 1.28 -18.48
CA ILE A 28 15.17 2.29 -18.18
C ILE A 28 15.75 3.69 -18.26
N ASN A 29 15.17 4.49 -19.14
CA ASN A 29 15.54 5.87 -19.37
C ASN A 29 14.51 6.81 -18.72
N PRO A 30 14.92 7.77 -17.87
CA PRO A 30 14.03 8.80 -17.36
C PRO A 30 13.65 9.79 -18.47
N VAL A 31 12.40 10.26 -18.45
CA VAL A 31 11.84 11.19 -19.43
C VAL A 31 11.62 12.55 -18.75
N THR A 32 12.34 13.58 -19.19
CA THR A 32 12.36 14.90 -18.55
C THR A 32 10.99 15.59 -18.51
N ASN A 33 10.17 15.40 -19.56
CA ASN A 33 8.81 15.98 -19.68
C ASN A 33 7.68 14.95 -19.57
N GLY A 34 7.98 13.73 -19.10
CA GLY A 34 7.05 12.61 -19.06
C GLY A 34 6.03 12.69 -17.92
N ASN A 35 5.14 13.67 -17.91
CA ASN A 35 4.06 13.74 -16.92
C ASN A 35 2.81 13.09 -17.52
N PRO A 36 2.27 11.96 -17.00
CA PRO A 36 2.62 11.25 -15.75
C PRO A 36 3.56 10.04 -15.90
N MET A 37 3.97 9.66 -17.13
CA MET A 37 4.86 8.52 -17.38
C MET A 37 6.33 8.95 -17.52
N LEU A 38 7.04 8.97 -16.39
CA LEU A 38 8.41 9.50 -16.27
C LEU A 38 9.51 8.52 -16.73
N TYR A 39 9.16 7.29 -17.11
CA TYR A 39 10.13 6.26 -17.47
C TYR A 39 9.79 5.62 -18.80
N HIS A 40 10.80 5.42 -19.63
CA HIS A 40 10.73 4.70 -20.89
C HIS A 40 11.63 3.47 -20.84
N CYS A 41 11.07 2.30 -21.19
CA CYS A 41 11.83 1.06 -21.27
C CYS A 41 12.47 0.92 -22.67
N GLY A 42 13.78 0.67 -22.74
CA GLY A 42 14.51 0.39 -23.98
C GLY A 42 14.03 -0.90 -24.66
N ALA A 43 13.92 -1.99 -23.91
CA ALA A 43 13.54 -3.30 -24.42
C ALA A 43 12.11 -3.35 -25.00
N CYS A 44 11.09 -2.95 -24.23
CA CYS A 44 9.69 -3.05 -24.66
C CYS A 44 9.11 -1.76 -25.25
N ARG A 45 9.88 -0.66 -25.26
CA ARG A 45 9.49 0.67 -25.79
C ARG A 45 8.21 1.25 -25.18
N LYS A 46 7.81 0.78 -23.98
CA LYS A 46 6.64 1.26 -23.25
C LYS A 46 7.04 2.28 -22.20
N TYR A 47 6.16 3.26 -22.03
CA TYR A 47 6.25 4.24 -20.96
C TYR A 47 5.57 3.73 -19.68
N PHE A 48 6.13 4.05 -18.53
CA PHE A 48 5.56 3.70 -17.23
C PHE A 48 5.90 4.76 -16.17
N SER A 49 5.26 4.62 -15.01
CA SER A 49 5.49 5.46 -13.83
C SER A 49 5.73 4.58 -12.61
N VAL A 50 6.19 5.19 -11.51
CA VAL A 50 6.35 4.50 -10.21
C VAL A 50 5.04 3.90 -9.68
N LYS A 51 3.87 4.35 -10.19
CA LYS A 51 2.56 3.80 -9.83
C LYS A 51 2.22 2.50 -10.59
N MET A 52 2.87 2.21 -11.71
CA MET A 52 2.49 1.08 -12.57
C MET A 52 2.76 -0.26 -11.89
N GLY A 53 1.79 -1.17 -11.86
CA GLY A 53 1.90 -2.46 -11.19
C GLY A 53 1.75 -2.40 -9.67
N THR A 54 1.25 -1.30 -9.09
CA THR A 54 1.08 -1.16 -7.65
C THR A 54 -0.38 -0.92 -7.26
N VAL A 55 -0.70 -1.01 -5.95
CA VAL A 55 -2.06 -0.72 -5.43
C VAL A 55 -2.54 0.69 -5.81
N VAL A 56 -1.62 1.62 -6.05
CA VAL A 56 -1.88 3.04 -6.34
C VAL A 56 -1.95 3.38 -7.84
N GLN A 57 -1.77 2.41 -8.75
CA GLN A 57 -1.75 2.62 -10.21
C GLN A 57 -2.92 3.44 -10.74
N SER A 58 -4.14 2.98 -10.46
CA SER A 58 -5.38 3.57 -10.98
C SER A 58 -5.93 4.70 -10.10
N SER A 59 -5.07 5.36 -9.31
CA SER A 59 -5.49 6.43 -8.41
C SER A 59 -5.14 7.82 -8.97
N ASN A 60 -6.19 8.64 -9.10
CA ASN A 60 -6.07 10.06 -9.40
C ASN A 60 -5.59 10.89 -8.19
N LEU A 61 -5.40 10.27 -7.02
CA LEU A 61 -4.89 10.97 -5.86
C LEU A 61 -3.41 11.30 -6.00
N PRO A 62 -2.98 12.46 -5.48
CA PRO A 62 -1.57 12.76 -5.30
C PRO A 62 -0.89 11.69 -4.44
N LEU A 63 0.32 11.27 -4.81
CA LEU A 63 1.10 10.27 -4.05
C LEU A 63 1.29 10.67 -2.58
N ARG A 64 1.38 11.97 -2.27
CA ARG A 64 1.43 12.47 -0.89
C ARG A 64 0.28 11.94 -0.02
N LYS A 65 -0.95 11.88 -0.54
CA LYS A 65 -2.10 11.36 0.22
C LYS A 65 -1.97 9.86 0.48
N TRP A 66 -1.35 9.12 -0.43
CA TRP A 66 -1.03 7.71 -0.23
C TRP A 66 0.06 7.51 0.82
N VAL A 67 1.12 8.32 0.80
CA VAL A 67 2.18 8.25 1.84
C VAL A 67 1.59 8.51 3.23
N ILE A 68 0.75 9.53 3.39
CA ILE A 68 0.07 9.80 4.68
C ILE A 68 -0.90 8.68 5.03
N GLY A 69 -1.60 8.11 4.05
CA GLY A 69 -2.47 6.96 4.26
C GLY A 69 -1.71 5.73 4.76
N PHE A 70 -0.54 5.44 4.18
CA PHE A 70 0.35 4.38 4.65
C PHE A 70 0.85 4.65 6.06
N TYR A 71 1.31 5.86 6.35
CA TYR A 71 1.70 6.26 7.72
C TYR A 71 0.60 5.98 8.74
N LEU A 72 -0.62 6.46 8.48
CA LEU A 72 -1.74 6.25 9.40
C LEU A 72 -2.05 4.77 9.56
N MET A 73 -2.06 4.00 8.48
CA MET A 73 -2.42 2.58 8.53
C MET A 73 -1.28 1.65 8.99
N SER A 74 -0.01 2.06 8.94
CA SER A 74 1.11 1.26 9.45
C SER A 74 1.34 1.46 10.95
N THR A 75 1.21 2.71 11.43
CA THR A 75 1.57 3.08 12.82
C THR A 75 0.47 2.83 13.84
N ASN A 76 -0.79 2.78 13.43
CA ASN A 76 -1.92 2.61 14.35
C ASN A 76 -2.15 1.13 14.67
N LEU A 77 -1.73 0.66 15.84
CA LEU A 77 -1.88 -0.72 16.33
C LEU A 77 -3.34 -1.22 16.42
N LYS A 78 -4.32 -0.32 16.54
CA LYS A 78 -5.76 -0.67 16.55
C LYS A 78 -6.41 -0.61 15.16
N GLY A 79 -5.68 -0.17 14.14
CA GLY A 79 -6.18 0.08 12.80
C GLY A 79 -6.86 1.44 12.69
N VAL A 80 -7.10 1.88 11.45
CA VAL A 80 -7.69 3.20 11.17
C VAL A 80 -9.08 3.03 10.58
N SER A 81 -10.05 3.77 11.15
CA SER A 81 -11.40 3.80 10.59
C SER A 81 -11.44 4.60 9.28
N ILE A 82 -12.32 4.19 8.37
CA ILE A 82 -12.53 4.87 7.08
C ILE A 82 -12.89 6.34 7.29
N MET A 83 -13.68 6.63 8.33
CA MET A 83 -14.09 7.99 8.68
C MET A 83 -12.92 8.83 9.18
N LYS A 84 -12.00 8.25 9.96
CA LYS A 84 -10.78 8.94 10.39
C LYS A 84 -9.88 9.25 9.20
N LEU A 85 -9.64 8.27 8.34
CA LEU A 85 -8.81 8.44 7.13
C LEU A 85 -9.41 9.49 6.17
N TYR A 86 -10.73 9.53 6.05
CA TYR A 86 -11.47 10.55 5.29
C TYR A 86 -11.17 11.98 5.79
N ARG A 87 -11.30 12.19 7.11
CA ARG A 87 -11.09 13.50 7.75
C ARG A 87 -9.63 13.93 7.68
N ASP A 88 -8.72 13.03 8.03
CA ASP A 88 -7.28 13.33 8.12
C ASP A 88 -6.67 13.60 6.73
N LEU A 89 -7.08 12.86 5.69
CA LEU A 89 -6.58 13.06 4.33
C LEU A 89 -7.34 14.14 3.53
N LYS A 90 -8.44 14.67 4.06
CA LYS A 90 -9.36 15.58 3.35
C LYS A 90 -9.68 15.05 1.95
N VAL A 91 -10.23 13.83 1.90
CA VAL A 91 -10.71 13.16 0.67
C VAL A 91 -12.22 12.95 0.77
N THR A 92 -12.86 12.26 -0.18
CA THR A 92 -14.25 11.82 0.02
C THR A 92 -14.29 10.52 0.82
N GLN A 93 -15.39 10.25 1.51
CA GLN A 93 -15.59 8.97 2.22
C GLN A 93 -15.41 7.78 1.26
N LYS A 94 -15.99 7.86 0.05
CA LYS A 94 -15.83 6.84 -1.00
C LYS A 94 -14.36 6.61 -1.37
N THR A 95 -13.56 7.68 -1.45
CA THR A 95 -12.12 7.57 -1.71
C THR A 95 -11.41 6.84 -0.59
N SER A 96 -11.69 7.21 0.66
CA SER A 96 -11.14 6.54 1.85
C SER A 96 -11.54 5.05 1.89
N TRP A 97 -12.78 4.76 1.53
CA TRP A 97 -13.32 3.41 1.48
C TRP A 97 -12.64 2.53 0.42
N ILE A 98 -12.27 3.07 -0.74
CA ILE A 98 -11.49 2.36 -1.78
C ILE A 98 -10.01 2.25 -1.41
N MET A 99 -9.46 3.29 -0.77
CA MET A 99 -8.06 3.36 -0.36
C MET A 99 -7.75 2.28 0.68
N THR A 100 -8.63 2.07 1.65
CA THR A 100 -8.36 1.21 2.80
C THR A 100 -8.09 -0.26 2.38
N PRO A 101 -8.94 -0.94 1.57
CA PRO A 101 -8.65 -2.29 1.08
C PRO A 101 -7.36 -2.39 0.27
N LYS A 102 -7.02 -1.35 -0.50
CA LYS A 102 -5.77 -1.29 -1.28
C LYS A 102 -4.54 -1.25 -0.38
N ILE A 103 -4.60 -0.49 0.71
CA ILE A 103 -3.53 -0.48 1.71
C ILE A 103 -3.48 -1.83 2.42
N ARG A 104 -4.62 -2.42 2.77
CA ARG A 104 -4.65 -3.74 3.40
C ARG A 104 -4.04 -4.84 2.54
N GLN A 105 -4.30 -4.81 1.24
CA GLN A 105 -3.71 -5.73 0.27
C GLN A 105 -2.18 -5.65 0.26
N ALA A 106 -1.59 -4.51 0.60
CA ALA A 106 -0.14 -4.35 0.63
C ALA A 106 0.55 -5.19 1.72
N TRP A 107 -0.14 -5.52 2.82
CA TRP A 107 0.41 -6.41 3.85
C TRP A 107 0.71 -7.80 3.28
N ASN A 108 1.81 -8.41 3.72
CA ASN A 108 2.23 -9.74 3.24
C ASN A 108 1.30 -10.82 3.77
N GLU A 109 1.07 -11.85 2.95
CA GLU A 109 0.29 -13.03 3.29
C GLU A 109 1.14 -14.00 4.14
N ASP A 110 2.44 -14.09 3.88
CA ASP A 110 3.42 -14.86 4.67
C ASP A 110 3.95 -14.08 5.87
N GLN A 111 3.07 -13.67 6.79
CA GLN A 111 3.54 -13.22 8.10
C GLN A 111 3.99 -14.44 8.90
N ALA A 112 5.14 -14.34 9.58
CA ALA A 112 5.62 -15.41 10.46
C ALA A 112 4.53 -15.76 11.47
N PHE A 113 4.29 -17.07 11.66
CA PHE A 113 3.38 -17.54 12.69
C PHE A 113 3.87 -17.10 14.08
N LEU A 114 2.94 -16.80 14.98
CA LEU A 114 3.28 -16.55 16.37
C LEU A 114 3.91 -17.82 16.97
N THR A 115 5.11 -17.70 17.53
CA THR A 115 5.86 -18.80 18.14
C THR A 115 5.97 -18.60 19.65
N GLY A 116 5.92 -19.69 20.42
CA GLY A 116 5.97 -19.66 21.88
C GLY A 116 4.58 -19.73 22.52
N SER A 117 4.48 -19.34 23.79
CA SER A 117 3.19 -19.27 24.48
C SER A 117 2.38 -18.10 23.95
N VAL A 118 1.31 -18.40 23.21
CA VAL A 118 0.39 -17.41 22.63
C VAL A 118 -0.91 -17.47 23.40
N GLU A 119 -1.29 -16.35 24.01
CA GLU A 119 -2.59 -16.17 24.65
C GLU A 119 -3.50 -15.39 23.69
N VAL A 120 -4.72 -15.90 23.47
CA VAL A 120 -5.72 -15.28 22.60
C VAL A 120 -6.95 -14.99 23.45
N ASP A 121 -7.14 -13.73 23.79
CA ASP A 121 -8.36 -13.27 24.44
C ASP A 121 -9.42 -12.93 23.39
N GLU A 122 -10.56 -13.61 23.45
CA GLU A 122 -11.72 -13.28 22.63
C GLU A 122 -12.62 -12.29 23.36
N THR A 123 -12.87 -11.13 22.73
CA THR A 123 -13.87 -10.18 23.20
C THR A 123 -15.00 -10.07 22.18
N TYR A 124 -16.23 -10.43 22.57
CA TYR A 124 -17.41 -10.20 21.75
C TYR A 124 -17.83 -8.73 21.81
N HIS A 125 -17.40 -7.95 20.82
CA HIS A 125 -18.00 -6.65 20.52
C HIS A 125 -19.05 -6.83 19.43
N GLY A 126 -20.29 -6.36 19.68
CA GLY A 126 -21.35 -6.27 18.68
C GLY A 126 -20.92 -5.37 17.52
N MET A 127 -20.30 -5.96 16.49
CA MET A 127 -19.87 -5.23 15.31
C MET A 127 -21.00 -5.18 14.29
N PHE A 128 -21.53 -3.98 14.02
CA PHE A 128 -22.42 -3.72 12.88
C PHE A 128 -21.73 -3.89 11.51
N ARG A 129 -20.44 -4.19 11.49
CA ARG A 129 -19.62 -4.27 10.28
C ARG A 129 -19.37 -5.72 9.89
N LYS A 130 -20.27 -6.28 9.08
CA LYS A 130 -20.10 -7.61 8.49
C LYS A 130 -18.89 -7.61 7.56
N MET A 131 -17.84 -8.34 7.92
CA MET A 131 -16.72 -8.60 7.03
C MET A 131 -17.09 -9.74 6.09
N SER A 132 -16.85 -9.56 4.78
CA SER A 132 -16.97 -10.67 3.84
C SER A 132 -15.85 -11.67 4.08
N THR A 133 -16.17 -12.96 4.09
CA THR A 133 -15.20 -14.06 4.18
C THR A 133 -14.12 -13.95 3.11
N LYS A 134 -14.48 -13.45 1.92
CA LYS A 134 -13.55 -13.19 0.81
C LYS A 134 -12.41 -12.23 1.19
N HIS A 135 -12.62 -11.32 2.14
CA HIS A 135 -11.65 -10.28 2.50
C HIS A 135 -11.11 -10.37 3.92
N SER A 136 -11.49 -11.38 4.70
CA SER A 136 -11.04 -11.54 6.08
C SER A 136 -9.51 -11.60 6.16
N HIS A 137 -8.86 -12.32 5.24
CA HIS A 137 -7.39 -12.43 5.16
C HIS A 137 -6.70 -11.07 5.15
N ARG A 138 -7.24 -10.06 4.44
CA ARG A 138 -6.65 -8.71 4.39
C ARG A 138 -6.61 -8.02 5.76
N TYR A 139 -7.61 -8.27 6.60
CA TYR A 139 -7.67 -7.71 7.96
C TYR A 139 -6.72 -8.45 8.90
N VAL A 140 -6.66 -9.79 8.78
CA VAL A 140 -5.74 -10.63 9.56
C VAL A 140 -4.28 -10.27 9.23
N ASN A 141 -3.95 -10.17 7.95
CA ASN A 141 -2.60 -9.80 7.49
C ASN A 141 -2.22 -8.38 7.92
N GLU A 142 -3.16 -7.42 7.86
CA GLU A 142 -2.94 -6.08 8.40
C GLU A 142 -2.69 -6.11 9.92
N PHE A 143 -3.41 -6.92 10.67
CA PHE A 143 -3.22 -7.04 12.11
C PHE A 143 -1.88 -7.67 12.46
N ALA A 144 -1.59 -8.85 11.92
CA ALA A 144 -0.34 -9.57 12.14
C ALA A 144 0.86 -8.72 11.70
N GLY A 145 0.79 -8.12 10.51
CA GLY A 145 1.85 -7.28 9.99
C GLY A 145 2.18 -6.09 10.90
N ARG A 146 1.17 -5.36 11.39
CA ARG A 146 1.38 -4.24 12.33
C ARG A 146 1.92 -4.70 13.67
N HIS A 147 1.45 -5.85 14.16
CA HIS A 147 1.91 -6.39 15.43
C HIS A 147 3.38 -6.86 15.36
N ASN A 148 3.79 -7.43 14.23
CA ASN A 148 5.15 -7.92 13.99
C ASN A 148 6.17 -6.78 13.87
N ILE A 149 5.76 -5.63 13.32
CA ILE A 149 6.65 -4.47 13.15
C ILE A 149 6.48 -3.40 14.24
N ARG A 150 5.77 -3.71 15.34
CA ARG A 150 5.38 -2.72 16.36
C ARG A 150 6.57 -2.04 17.05
N GLU A 151 7.71 -2.73 17.12
CA GLU A 151 8.94 -2.25 17.75
C GLU A 151 9.85 -1.51 16.76
N ALA A 152 9.56 -1.60 15.46
CA ALA A 152 10.30 -0.90 14.43
C ALA A 152 10.00 0.60 14.45
N ASP A 153 10.94 1.41 13.96
CA ASP A 153 10.73 2.85 13.82
C ASP A 153 9.57 3.16 12.84
N THR A 154 8.93 4.32 13.00
CA THR A 154 7.85 4.78 12.13
C THR A 154 8.23 4.71 10.64
N ILE A 155 9.45 5.12 10.29
CA ILE A 155 9.92 5.12 8.90
C ILE A 155 10.03 3.68 8.38
N GLU A 156 10.54 2.76 9.20
CA GLU A 156 10.65 1.35 8.87
C GLU A 156 9.28 0.71 8.71
N GLN A 157 8.34 1.00 9.61
CA GLN A 157 6.97 0.51 9.53
C GLN A 157 6.29 0.92 8.22
N MET A 158 6.48 2.19 7.82
CA MET A 158 5.99 2.69 6.54
C MET A 158 6.69 2.01 5.35
N ALA A 159 8.00 1.76 5.46
CA ALA A 159 8.77 1.10 4.41
C ALA A 159 8.31 -0.36 4.20
N PHE A 160 8.10 -1.13 5.27
CA PHE A 160 7.59 -2.50 5.18
C PHE A 160 6.25 -2.56 4.44
N LEU A 161 5.31 -1.69 4.80
CA LEU A 161 4.02 -1.61 4.12
C LEU A 161 4.18 -1.22 2.64
N ALA A 162 5.02 -0.22 2.35
CA ALA A 162 5.23 0.27 1.00
C ALA A 162 6.01 -0.68 0.09
N GLN A 163 6.85 -1.57 0.64
CA GLN A 163 7.46 -2.65 -0.13
C GLN A 163 6.39 -3.63 -0.64
N GLY A 164 5.43 -3.99 0.22
CA GLY A 164 4.33 -4.88 -0.14
C GLY A 164 3.28 -4.26 -1.08
N VAL A 165 3.37 -2.96 -1.37
CA VAL A 165 2.52 -2.27 -2.37
C VAL A 165 2.89 -2.66 -3.81
N ALA A 166 4.15 -3.02 -4.04
CA ALA A 166 4.61 -3.44 -5.35
C ALA A 166 3.93 -4.75 -5.76
N GLU A 167 3.60 -4.89 -7.04
CA GLU A 167 3.08 -6.10 -7.68
C GLU A 167 1.68 -6.54 -7.23
N LYS A 168 1.10 -5.93 -6.18
CA LYS A 168 -0.25 -6.22 -5.69
C LYS A 168 -1.33 -5.31 -6.27
N ARG A 169 -1.36 -5.12 -7.60
CA ARG A 169 -2.34 -4.23 -8.24
C ARG A 169 -3.78 -4.69 -7.95
N LEU A 170 -4.54 -3.87 -7.22
CA LEU A 170 -5.97 -4.10 -6.95
C LEU A 170 -6.85 -3.15 -7.78
N PRO A 171 -7.60 -3.64 -8.78
CA PRO A 171 -8.54 -2.84 -9.57
C PRO A 171 -9.78 -2.44 -8.75
N TYR A 172 -10.51 -1.43 -9.23
CA TYR A 172 -11.68 -0.91 -8.51
C TYR A 172 -12.72 -2.00 -8.22
N LYS A 173 -13.07 -2.83 -9.20
CA LYS A 173 -14.07 -3.90 -9.06
C LYS A 173 -13.76 -4.85 -7.89
N GLU A 174 -12.49 -5.18 -7.67
CA GLU A 174 -12.02 -6.09 -6.60
C GLU A 174 -11.77 -5.38 -5.26
N SER A 175 -11.72 -4.05 -5.25
CA SER A 175 -11.66 -3.26 -4.02
C SER A 175 -13.03 -3.06 -3.37
N VAL A 176 -14.10 -3.22 -4.16
CA VAL A 176 -15.49 -2.91 -3.79
C VAL A 176 -16.32 -4.18 -3.55
N ALA A 177 -16.12 -5.21 -4.37
CA ALA A 177 -16.74 -6.52 -4.23
C ALA A 177 -16.09 -7.30 -3.10
#